data_AF-A0A924CVP6-F1
#
_entry.id   AF-A0A924CVP6-F1
#
_cell.length_a   1.000
_cell.length_b   1.000
_cell.length_c   1.000
_cell.angle_alpha   90.00
_cell.angle_beta   90.00
_cell.angle_gamma   90.00
#
_symmetry.space_group_name_H-M   'P 1'
#
loop_
_entity.id
_entity.type
_entity.pdbx_description
1 polymer ?
#
loop_
_entity_poly.entity_id
_entity_poly.type
_entity_poly.pdbx_seq_one_letter_code
_entity_poly.pdbx_strand_id
1 'polypeptide(L)'
;MDSSLISDGEPVSPPAGWYPDPRTSGHWRWWDGQLWTEHHQPPSAYAGSVGSPVTHRPRLPWRQRTSIWWGWTKPRKWIGPRGGLIILLGCVGVWVYLFLLGEIFAFVPPAPTGGPHPVPPLLLVSGSVAMAAAIVYTMAYRLRPGDGLSVPFLIVAAIVGGTAAVLVAVPLNEIVAILTGSGRAVTPGLGSRALAGFTEESSKILIVMLFARTLPVRNVRTGLFLGGAIGFGFSVIENLDYLQTAWALGLGHHNGLQMLTITAIEREIIGPFAHPMYTALLAAVIFASQDRPAFKRARVIVGAFLAVAAVHGLFDTAISLTTALVGRTGGALLALLVWGILLAGTIVVWKTVAARSRLTADLVEAGG
;
A
#
# COMPACT_ATOMS: atom_id res chain seq x y z
N MET A 1 -54.04 -7.29 -39.80
CA MET A 1 -53.01 -6.55 -40.55
C MET A 1 -53.39 -5.10 -40.40
N ASP A 2 -52.70 -4.38 -39.52
CA ASP A 2 -53.00 -2.98 -39.23
C ASP A 2 -51.67 -2.22 -39.31
N SER A 3 -51.64 -1.25 -40.22
CA SER A 3 -50.49 -0.47 -40.62
C SER A 3 -50.64 0.93 -40.05
N SER A 4 -49.90 1.25 -38.98
CA SER A 4 -49.88 2.59 -38.41
C SER A 4 -48.46 3.04 -38.04
N LEU A 5 -48.02 4.06 -38.78
CA LEU A 5 -47.26 5.24 -38.34
C LEU A 5 -45.79 5.05 -37.92
N ILE A 6 -44.91 5.11 -38.93
CA ILE A 6 -43.58 5.71 -38.78
C ILE A 6 -43.79 7.21 -38.70
N SER A 7 -43.59 7.79 -37.52
CA SER A 7 -43.42 9.23 -37.34
C SER A 7 -41.98 9.56 -37.67
N ASP A 8 -41.73 10.09 -38.87
CA ASP A 8 -40.44 10.64 -39.25
C ASP A 8 -40.07 11.79 -38.29
N GLY A 9 -38.95 11.63 -37.59
CA GLY A 9 -38.40 12.66 -36.72
C GLY A 9 -37.92 13.85 -37.55
N GLU A 10 -38.32 15.05 -37.14
CA GLU A 10 -37.83 16.33 -37.65
C GLU A 10 -36.30 16.32 -37.85
N PRO A 11 -35.76 16.73 -39.01
CA PRO A 11 -34.33 16.84 -39.21
C PRO A 11 -33.77 17.96 -38.31
N VAL A 12 -33.13 17.57 -37.21
CA VAL A 12 -32.42 18.49 -36.33
C VAL A 12 -31.28 19.12 -37.11
N SER A 13 -31.45 20.38 -37.49
CA SER A 13 -30.38 21.16 -38.12
C SER A 13 -29.21 21.30 -37.13
N PRO A 14 -27.96 21.24 -37.61
CA PRO A 14 -26.80 21.39 -36.75
C PRO A 14 -26.83 22.76 -36.04
N PRO A 15 -26.39 22.83 -34.77
CA PRO A 15 -26.31 24.10 -34.03
C PRO A 15 -25.33 25.06 -34.71
N ALA A 16 -25.44 26.36 -34.40
CA ALA A 16 -24.52 27.36 -34.93
C ALA A 16 -23.06 27.02 -34.60
N GLY A 17 -22.17 27.06 -35.59
CA GLY A 17 -20.79 26.60 -35.43
C GLY A 17 -19.95 26.69 -36.70
N TRP A 18 -18.64 26.41 -36.55
CA TRP A 18 -17.72 26.25 -37.68
C TRP A 18 -17.81 24.84 -38.25
N TYR A 19 -18.01 24.75 -39.56
CA TYR A 19 -18.09 23.49 -40.28
C TYR A 19 -17.24 23.54 -41.56
N PRO A 20 -16.83 22.39 -42.12
CA PRO A 20 -16.15 22.35 -43.42
C PRO A 20 -16.98 23.05 -44.49
N ASP A 21 -16.35 23.95 -45.26
CA ASP A 21 -17.05 24.70 -46.30
C ASP A 21 -17.49 23.77 -47.44
N PRO A 22 -18.81 23.62 -47.71
CA PRO A 22 -19.30 22.76 -48.77
C PRO A 22 -18.89 23.22 -50.18
N ARG A 23 -18.41 24.47 -50.33
CA ARG A 23 -17.97 25.02 -51.62
C ARG A 23 -16.46 24.97 -51.83
N THR A 24 -15.66 24.82 -50.77
CA THR A 24 -14.20 24.91 -50.87
C THR A 24 -13.53 23.94 -49.90
N SER A 25 -12.89 22.90 -50.43
CA SER A 25 -12.19 21.92 -49.60
C SER A 25 -11.04 22.56 -48.81
N GLY A 26 -10.88 22.13 -47.56
CA GLY A 26 -9.83 22.63 -46.66
C GLY A 26 -10.11 23.96 -45.97
N HIS A 27 -11.27 24.58 -46.22
CA HIS A 27 -11.69 25.83 -45.57
C HIS A 27 -12.84 25.57 -44.59
N TRP A 28 -12.98 26.45 -43.60
CA TRP A 28 -14.09 26.42 -42.64
C TRP A 28 -15.01 27.60 -42.88
N ARG A 29 -16.32 27.37 -42.79
CA ARG A 29 -17.37 28.38 -42.93
C ARG A 29 -18.30 28.35 -41.72
N TRP A 30 -18.81 29.51 -41.31
CA TRP A 30 -19.72 29.59 -40.16
C TRP A 30 -21.18 29.34 -40.57
N TRP A 31 -21.82 28.39 -39.89
CA TRP A 31 -23.27 28.12 -39.93
C TRP A 31 -23.93 28.80 -38.73
N ASP A 32 -24.99 29.58 -38.96
CA ASP A 32 -25.67 30.32 -37.88
C ASP A 32 -26.84 29.56 -37.23
N GLY A 33 -27.09 28.32 -37.66
CA GLY A 33 -28.23 27.51 -37.24
C GLY A 33 -29.37 27.45 -38.27
N GLN A 34 -29.35 28.32 -39.28
CA GLN A 34 -30.35 28.35 -40.36
C GLN A 34 -29.73 28.45 -41.76
N LEU A 35 -28.61 29.16 -41.89
CA LEU A 35 -27.95 29.48 -43.16
C LEU A 35 -26.42 29.51 -43.01
N TRP A 36 -25.72 29.35 -44.14
CA TRP A 36 -24.28 29.56 -44.20
C TRP A 36 -23.98 31.06 -44.35
N THR A 37 -23.10 31.59 -43.50
CA THR A 37 -22.71 33.02 -43.51
C THR A 37 -21.45 33.25 -44.35
N GLU A 38 -21.14 34.48 -44.75
CA GLU A 38 -19.93 34.84 -45.50
C GLU A 38 -18.63 34.84 -44.66
N HIS A 39 -18.65 34.29 -43.43
CA HIS A 39 -17.46 34.18 -42.61
C HIS A 39 -16.70 32.89 -42.95
N HIS A 40 -15.46 33.05 -43.44
CA HIS A 40 -14.54 31.97 -43.79
C HIS A 40 -13.24 32.06 -42.98
N GLN A 41 -12.62 30.91 -42.68
CA GLN A 41 -11.28 30.83 -42.09
C GLN A 41 -10.29 30.10 -43.02
N PRO A 42 -9.04 30.60 -43.15
CA PRO A 42 -7.99 29.93 -43.92
C PRO A 42 -7.51 28.64 -43.24
N PRO A 43 -6.86 27.71 -43.97
CA PRO A 43 -6.59 26.34 -43.52
C PRO A 43 -5.64 26.15 -42.32
N SER A 44 -5.19 27.21 -41.62
CA SER A 44 -4.21 27.08 -40.53
C SER A 44 -4.26 28.23 -39.53
N ALA A 45 -5.32 28.33 -38.72
CA ALA A 45 -5.30 29.23 -37.57
C ALA A 45 -6.28 28.90 -36.42
N TYR A 46 -6.74 27.65 -36.23
CA TYR A 46 -7.32 27.17 -34.96
C TYR A 46 -7.68 25.68 -35.11
N ALA A 47 -6.78 24.78 -34.71
CA ALA A 47 -7.16 23.39 -34.39
C ALA A 47 -7.63 23.29 -32.92
N GLY A 48 -8.23 24.37 -32.40
CA GLY A 48 -9.04 24.38 -31.19
C GLY A 48 -10.49 24.57 -31.62
N SER A 49 -11.41 23.77 -31.08
CA SER A 49 -12.87 23.79 -31.38
C SER A 49 -13.20 23.77 -32.87
N VAL A 50 -13.29 22.61 -33.55
CA VAL A 50 -14.38 21.64 -33.42
C VAL A 50 -13.89 20.24 -33.86
N GLY A 51 -14.09 19.23 -33.01
CA GLY A 51 -14.32 17.82 -33.38
C GLY A 51 -13.37 17.13 -34.37
N SER A 52 -12.11 16.86 -33.98
CA SER A 52 -11.48 15.59 -34.36
C SER A 52 -11.72 14.59 -33.24
N PRO A 53 -12.00 13.30 -33.50
CA PRO A 53 -12.01 12.27 -32.47
C PRO A 53 -10.56 12.05 -32.04
N VAL A 54 -10.05 12.97 -31.21
CA VAL A 54 -9.07 12.60 -30.21
C VAL A 54 -9.71 11.41 -29.55
N THR A 55 -9.09 10.25 -29.67
CA THR A 55 -9.38 9.11 -28.81
C THR A 55 -8.93 9.48 -27.39
N HIS A 56 -9.54 10.52 -26.81
CA HIS A 56 -10.06 10.42 -25.48
C HIS A 56 -10.89 9.15 -25.53
N ARG A 57 -10.27 8.03 -25.13
CA ARG A 57 -11.04 6.96 -24.52
C ARG A 57 -12.00 7.69 -23.61
N PRO A 58 -13.31 7.62 -23.84
CA PRO A 58 -14.26 8.20 -22.93
C PRO A 58 -13.83 7.69 -21.57
N ARG A 59 -13.52 8.58 -20.63
CA ARG A 59 -13.62 8.19 -19.23
C ARG A 59 -15.09 7.84 -19.11
N LEU A 60 -15.37 6.56 -19.26
CA LEU A 60 -16.71 6.02 -19.24
C LEU A 60 -17.40 6.65 -18.03
N PRO A 61 -18.67 7.10 -18.16
CA PRO A 61 -19.40 7.56 -17.01
C PRO A 61 -19.27 6.50 -15.92
N TRP A 62 -19.05 6.96 -14.69
CA TRP A 62 -18.92 6.23 -13.43
C TRP A 62 -20.05 5.22 -13.12
N ARG A 63 -20.93 4.91 -14.08
CA ARG A 63 -21.98 3.91 -13.98
C ARG A 63 -21.40 2.49 -14.04
N GLN A 64 -21.30 1.93 -12.83
CA GLN A 64 -21.71 0.56 -12.52
C GLN A 64 -20.93 -0.58 -13.19
N ARG A 65 -19.62 -0.65 -12.96
CA ARG A 65 -19.07 -1.96 -12.55
C ARG A 65 -19.26 -2.07 -11.05
N THR A 66 -20.44 -2.53 -10.62
CA THR A 66 -20.71 -2.94 -9.23
C THR A 66 -19.96 -4.24 -8.95
N SER A 67 -18.64 -4.16 -8.97
CA SER A 67 -17.79 -5.20 -8.42
C SER A 67 -17.64 -4.92 -6.93
N ILE A 68 -17.84 -5.91 -6.07
CA ILE A 68 -17.49 -5.84 -4.65
C ILE A 68 -16.01 -5.41 -4.46
N TRP A 69 -15.17 -5.68 -5.47
CA TRP A 69 -13.77 -5.31 -5.51
C TRP A 69 -13.54 -3.85 -5.93
N TRP A 70 -14.36 -3.30 -6.82
CA TRP A 70 -14.06 -2.06 -7.57
C TRP A 70 -15.14 -0.97 -7.51
N GLY A 71 -16.11 -1.10 -6.61
CA GLY A 71 -17.06 -0.04 -6.31
C GLY A 71 -16.54 0.88 -5.21
N TRP A 72 -16.64 2.19 -5.41
CA TRP A 72 -16.61 3.10 -4.27
C TRP A 72 -17.81 2.77 -3.39
N THR A 73 -17.55 2.10 -2.27
CA THR A 73 -18.49 2.03 -1.17
C THR A 73 -18.15 3.22 -0.29
N LYS A 74 -19.09 4.16 -0.10
CA LYS A 74 -18.93 5.23 0.89
C LYS A 74 -18.48 4.53 2.18
N PRO A 75 -17.26 4.78 2.69
CA PRO A 75 -16.82 4.07 3.87
C PRO A 75 -17.87 4.28 4.94
N ARG A 76 -18.43 3.16 5.42
CA ARG A 76 -19.13 3.07 6.69
C ARG A 76 -18.31 3.91 7.70
N LYS A 77 -18.63 5.18 8.00
CA LYS A 77 -17.89 5.99 8.99
C LYS A 77 -18.23 5.54 10.43
N TRP A 78 -18.18 4.24 10.72
CA TRP A 78 -18.83 3.59 11.87
C TRP A 78 -18.27 4.07 13.20
N ILE A 79 -16.96 4.27 13.27
CA ILE A 79 -16.22 4.61 14.49
C ILE A 79 -15.65 6.05 14.39
N GLY A 80 -16.05 6.80 13.35
CA GLY A 80 -15.60 8.17 13.12
C GLY A 80 -14.10 8.32 12.79
N PRO A 81 -13.59 9.57 12.75
CA PRO A 81 -12.21 9.87 12.34
C PRO A 81 -11.15 9.35 13.31
N ARG A 82 -11.54 9.01 14.55
CA ARG A 82 -10.67 8.43 15.58
C ARG A 82 -10.77 6.90 15.67
N GLY A 83 -11.50 6.26 14.75
CA GLY A 83 -11.73 4.82 14.82
C GLY A 83 -10.46 3.97 14.83
N GLY A 84 -9.39 4.40 14.15
CA GLY A 84 -8.10 3.72 14.22
C GLY A 84 -7.51 3.70 15.62
N LEU A 85 -7.57 4.83 16.34
CA LEU A 85 -7.13 4.90 17.74
C LEU A 85 -8.01 4.02 18.65
N ILE A 86 -9.33 4.00 18.42
CA ILE A 86 -10.25 3.16 19.18
C ILE A 86 -9.95 1.68 18.96
N ILE A 87 -9.68 1.26 17.72
CA ILE A 87 -9.27 -0.11 17.39
C ILE A 87 -7.95 -0.44 18.09
N LEU A 88 -6.95 0.45 18.02
CA LEU A 88 -5.66 0.23 18.69
C LEU A 88 -5.84 0.04 20.20
N LEU A 89 -6.53 0.97 20.87
CA LEU A 89 -6.76 0.91 22.31
C LEU A 89 -7.59 -0.33 22.70
N GLY A 90 -8.56 -0.71 21.87
CA GLY A 90 -9.34 -1.94 22.07
C GLY A 90 -8.47 -3.20 21.95
N CYS A 91 -7.63 -3.31 20.92
CA CYS A 91 -6.69 -4.42 20.75
C CYS A 91 -5.70 -4.49 21.90
N VAL A 92 -5.12 -3.36 22.32
CA VAL A 92 -4.20 -3.28 23.47
C VAL A 92 -4.92 -3.68 24.77
N GLY A 93 -6.15 -3.20 24.99
CA GLY A 93 -6.96 -3.56 26.16
C GLY A 93 -7.27 -5.06 26.22
N VAL A 94 -7.65 -5.66 25.09
CA VAL A 94 -7.84 -7.12 24.98
C VAL A 94 -6.53 -7.86 25.23
N TRP A 95 -5.42 -7.39 24.68
CA TRP A 95 -4.10 -8.00 24.87
C TRP A 95 -3.67 -7.98 26.34
N VAL A 96 -3.78 -6.83 27.02
CA VAL A 96 -3.50 -6.68 28.45
C VAL A 96 -4.44 -7.55 29.29
N TYR A 97 -5.74 -7.59 28.97
CA TYR A 97 -6.69 -8.46 29.67
C TYR A 97 -6.30 -9.95 29.55
N LEU A 98 -5.99 -10.41 28.33
CA LEU A 98 -5.56 -11.79 28.08
C LEU A 98 -4.22 -12.10 28.75
N PHE A 99 -3.31 -11.13 28.80
CA PHE A 99 -2.03 -11.25 29.49
C PHE A 99 -2.26 -11.46 30.99
N LEU A 100 -3.06 -10.60 31.63
CA LEU A 100 -3.39 -10.72 33.05
C LEU A 100 -4.13 -12.02 33.36
N LEU A 101 -5.03 -12.45 32.48
CA LEU A 101 -5.72 -13.73 32.62
C LEU A 101 -4.75 -14.91 32.51
N GLY A 102 -3.78 -14.84 31.60
CA GLY A 102 -2.69 -15.82 31.47
C GLY A 102 -1.84 -15.91 32.74
N GLU A 103 -1.47 -14.77 33.33
CA GLU A 103 -0.77 -14.71 34.61
C GLU A 103 -1.59 -15.36 35.74
N ILE A 104 -2.90 -15.07 35.81
CA ILE A 104 -3.80 -15.71 36.79
C ILE A 104 -3.81 -17.24 36.62
N PHE A 105 -3.87 -17.74 35.38
CA PHE A 105 -3.82 -19.17 35.10
C PHE A 105 -2.45 -19.81 35.43
N ALA A 106 -1.35 -19.05 35.42
CA ALA A 106 -0.05 -19.54 35.85
C ALA A 106 0.02 -19.85 37.36
N PHE A 107 -0.87 -19.25 38.16
CA PHE A 107 -1.03 -19.59 39.59
C PHE A 107 -1.97 -20.78 39.83
N VAL A 108 -2.65 -21.27 38.80
CA VAL A 108 -3.44 -22.51 38.87
C VAL A 108 -2.46 -23.68 38.73
N PRO A 109 -2.49 -24.69 39.64
CA PRO A 109 -1.59 -25.83 39.55
C PRO A 109 -1.64 -26.45 38.14
N PRO A 110 -0.49 -26.66 37.48
CA PRO A 110 -0.49 -27.25 36.15
C PRO A 110 -1.21 -28.60 36.20
N ALA A 111 -2.01 -28.88 35.18
CA ALA A 111 -2.47 -30.24 34.95
C ALA A 111 -1.23 -31.18 34.95
N PRO A 112 -1.34 -32.45 35.39
CA PRO A 112 -0.20 -33.36 35.54
C PRO A 112 0.64 -33.60 34.26
N THR A 113 0.21 -33.07 33.12
CA THR A 113 0.96 -33.04 31.87
C THR A 113 2.11 -32.03 31.98
N GLY A 114 3.29 -32.50 32.39
CA GLY A 114 4.52 -31.70 32.60
C GLY A 114 5.16 -31.10 31.35
N GLY A 115 4.37 -30.47 30.47
CA GLY A 115 4.85 -29.70 29.33
C GLY A 115 4.85 -28.19 29.61
N PRO A 116 5.70 -27.40 28.93
CA PRO A 116 5.62 -25.95 28.98
C PRO A 116 4.24 -25.47 28.53
N HIS A 117 3.68 -24.46 29.21
CA HIS A 117 2.43 -23.86 28.79
C HIS A 117 2.57 -23.30 27.36
N PRO A 118 1.69 -23.67 26.42
CA PRO A 118 1.72 -23.10 25.08
C PRO A 118 1.45 -21.59 25.15
N VAL A 119 2.06 -20.81 24.24
CA VAL A 119 1.69 -19.40 24.10
C VAL A 119 0.19 -19.32 23.83
N PRO A 120 -0.56 -18.47 24.53
CA PRO A 120 -1.93 -18.19 24.15
C PRO A 120 -1.95 -17.68 22.69
N PRO A 121 -2.57 -18.40 21.73
CA PRO A 121 -2.59 -17.98 20.33
C PRO A 121 -3.23 -16.60 20.14
N LEU A 122 -4.14 -16.24 21.04
CA LEU A 122 -4.76 -14.93 21.08
C LEU A 122 -3.78 -13.82 21.45
N LEU A 123 -2.80 -14.05 22.34
CA LEU A 123 -1.74 -13.07 22.65
C LEU A 123 -0.80 -12.85 21.47
N LEU A 124 -0.47 -13.93 20.73
CA LEU A 124 0.31 -13.82 19.50
C LEU A 124 -0.41 -12.99 18.44
N VAL A 125 -1.68 -13.30 18.18
CA VAL A 125 -2.46 -12.63 17.14
C VAL A 125 -2.78 -11.18 17.51
N SER A 126 -3.21 -10.92 18.75
CA SER A 126 -3.52 -9.53 19.16
C SER A 126 -2.27 -8.67 19.31
N GLY A 127 -1.11 -9.27 19.60
CA GLY A 127 0.18 -8.59 19.68
C GLY A 127 0.81 -8.29 18.32
N SER A 128 0.33 -8.87 17.23
CA SER A 128 0.88 -8.69 15.88
C SER A 128 0.01 -7.83 14.94
N VAL A 129 -1.27 -7.66 15.26
CA VAL A 129 -2.26 -7.05 14.35
C VAL A 129 -2.71 -5.66 14.75
N ALA A 130 -2.47 -5.25 16.01
CA ALA A 130 -3.13 -4.09 16.62
C ALA A 130 -2.92 -2.79 15.83
N MET A 131 -1.68 -2.45 15.52
CA MET A 131 -1.32 -1.24 14.80
C MET A 131 -1.67 -1.33 13.31
N ALA A 132 -1.46 -2.49 12.70
CA ALA A 132 -1.84 -2.73 11.31
C ALA A 132 -3.36 -2.52 11.09
N ALA A 133 -4.19 -3.08 11.98
CA ALA A 133 -5.65 -2.91 11.93
C ALA A 133 -6.06 -1.43 12.11
N ALA A 134 -5.43 -0.74 13.07
CA ALA A 134 -5.69 0.68 13.34
C ALA A 134 -5.36 1.57 12.12
N ILE A 135 -4.24 1.32 11.44
CA ILE A 135 -3.83 2.12 10.29
C ILE A 135 -4.61 1.74 9.04
N VAL A 136 -4.87 0.45 8.78
CA VAL A 136 -5.72 0.02 7.67
C VAL A 136 -7.13 0.60 7.81
N TYR A 137 -7.68 0.67 9.03
CA TYR A 137 -8.92 1.40 9.29
C TYR A 137 -8.78 2.88 8.91
N THR A 138 -7.71 3.52 9.36
CA THR A 138 -7.47 4.95 9.08
C THR A 138 -7.35 5.20 7.57
N MET A 139 -6.72 4.30 6.83
CA MET A 139 -6.65 4.33 5.37
C MET A 139 -8.06 4.18 4.77
N ALA A 140 -8.80 3.15 5.17
CA ALA A 140 -10.18 2.92 4.74
C ALA A 140 -11.08 4.13 4.98
N TYR A 141 -10.95 4.80 6.12
CA TYR A 141 -11.68 6.03 6.47
C TYR A 141 -11.31 7.22 5.57
N ARG A 142 -10.09 7.23 5.02
CA ARG A 142 -9.56 8.31 4.17
C ARG A 142 -9.78 8.08 2.68
N LEU A 143 -10.37 6.95 2.26
CA LEU A 143 -10.69 6.67 0.87
C LEU A 143 -11.64 7.72 0.28
N ARG A 144 -11.35 8.15 -0.96
CA ARG A 144 -12.16 9.11 -1.74
C ARG A 144 -12.87 8.40 -2.90
N PRO A 145 -14.00 8.95 -3.39
CA PRO A 145 -14.67 8.45 -4.61
C PRO A 145 -13.74 8.25 -5.79
N GLY A 146 -12.83 9.20 -6.02
CA GLY A 146 -11.86 9.16 -7.13
C GLY A 146 -10.69 8.20 -6.96
N ASP A 147 -10.51 7.57 -5.78
CA ASP A 147 -9.38 6.66 -5.55
C ASP A 147 -9.58 5.32 -6.28
N GLY A 148 -10.83 4.93 -6.59
CA GLY A 148 -11.12 3.65 -7.24
C GLY A 148 -10.74 2.43 -6.40
N LEU A 149 -10.58 2.61 -5.09
CA LEU A 149 -10.24 1.60 -4.08
C LEU A 149 -11.43 1.42 -3.13
N SER A 150 -11.62 0.20 -2.66
CA SER A 150 -12.67 -0.16 -1.69
C SER A 150 -12.07 -0.69 -0.38
N VAL A 151 -12.84 -0.70 0.70
CA VAL A 151 -12.40 -1.28 1.97
C VAL A 151 -12.11 -2.78 1.85
N PRO A 152 -12.99 -3.61 1.25
CA PRO A 152 -12.69 -5.04 1.04
C PRO A 152 -11.41 -5.26 0.24
N PHE A 153 -11.14 -4.40 -0.74
CA PHE A 153 -9.92 -4.46 -1.53
C PHE A 153 -8.66 -4.27 -0.68
N LEU A 154 -8.63 -3.26 0.19
CA LEU A 154 -7.48 -3.04 1.09
C LEU A 154 -7.28 -4.21 2.06
N ILE A 155 -8.36 -4.78 2.58
CA ILE A 155 -8.31 -5.95 3.46
C ILE A 155 -7.71 -7.15 2.73
N VAL A 156 -8.20 -7.45 1.52
CA VAL A 156 -7.68 -8.58 0.74
C VAL A 156 -6.24 -8.35 0.30
N ALA A 157 -5.88 -7.12 -0.06
CA ALA A 157 -4.49 -6.78 -0.36
C ALA A 157 -3.58 -7.02 0.87
N ALA A 158 -4.03 -6.68 2.08
CA ALA A 158 -3.30 -6.99 3.30
C ALA A 158 -3.20 -8.50 3.54
N ILE A 159 -4.30 -9.24 3.44
CA ILE A 159 -4.28 -10.71 3.61
C ILE A 159 -3.28 -11.35 2.65
N VAL A 160 -3.34 -11.01 1.35
CA VAL A 160 -2.42 -11.56 0.35
C VAL A 160 -0.97 -11.13 0.62
N GLY A 161 -0.74 -9.90 1.08
CA GLY A 161 0.58 -9.44 1.52
C GLY A 161 1.15 -10.29 2.66
N GLY A 162 0.32 -10.61 3.66
CA GLY A 162 0.68 -11.52 4.75
C GLY A 162 0.96 -12.93 4.25
N THR A 163 0.10 -13.48 3.40
CA THR A 163 0.32 -14.81 2.79
C THR A 163 1.62 -14.86 2.00
N ALA A 164 1.98 -13.78 1.29
CA ALA A 164 3.24 -13.70 0.55
C ALA A 164 4.48 -13.73 1.47
N ALA A 165 4.38 -13.27 2.72
CA ALA A 165 5.46 -13.41 3.69
C ALA A 165 5.83 -14.89 3.89
N VAL A 166 4.83 -15.75 4.07
CA VAL A 166 5.05 -17.20 4.27
C VAL A 166 5.40 -17.91 2.97
N LEU A 167 4.62 -17.69 1.90
CA LEU A 167 4.70 -18.53 0.71
C LEU A 167 5.81 -18.12 -0.25
N VAL A 168 6.31 -16.89 -0.15
CA VAL A 168 7.31 -16.34 -1.09
C VAL A 168 8.55 -15.88 -0.33
N ALA A 169 8.39 -14.98 0.64
CA ALA A 169 9.55 -14.37 1.29
C ALA A 169 10.33 -15.35 2.16
N VAL A 170 9.67 -16.18 2.98
CA VAL A 170 10.36 -17.20 3.80
C VAL A 170 11.21 -18.15 2.95
N PRO A 171 10.69 -18.79 1.88
CA PRO A 171 11.52 -19.62 0.99
C PRO A 171 12.68 -18.86 0.33
N LEU A 172 12.46 -17.61 -0.10
CA LEU A 172 13.53 -16.78 -0.68
C LEU A 172 14.61 -16.44 0.36
N ASN A 173 14.20 -16.11 1.58
CA ASN A 173 15.10 -15.84 2.69
C ASN A 173 15.91 -17.09 3.06
N GLU A 174 15.31 -18.28 3.04
CA GLU A 174 16.03 -19.55 3.23
C GLU A 174 17.08 -19.79 2.15
N ILE A 175 16.73 -19.58 0.87
CA ILE A 175 17.69 -19.71 -0.23
C ILE A 175 18.87 -18.75 -0.03
N VAL A 176 18.59 -17.48 0.29
CA VAL A 176 19.63 -16.48 0.57
C VAL A 176 20.45 -16.85 1.79
N ALA A 177 19.84 -17.39 2.85
CA ALA A 177 20.54 -17.86 4.04
C ALA A 177 21.54 -18.98 3.70
N ILE A 178 21.14 -19.92 2.85
CA ILE A 178 22.03 -20.99 2.36
C ILE A 178 23.18 -20.38 1.53
N LEU A 179 22.87 -19.50 0.58
CA LEU A 179 23.87 -18.89 -0.32
C LEU A 179 24.87 -17.99 0.41
N THR A 180 24.47 -17.39 1.52
CA THR A 180 25.33 -16.55 2.36
C THR A 180 26.07 -17.32 3.45
N GLY A 181 25.98 -18.65 3.47
CA GLY A 181 26.66 -19.51 4.44
C GLY A 181 26.01 -19.54 5.83
N SER A 182 24.80 -18.97 5.98
CA SER A 182 24.04 -18.99 7.24
C SER A 182 23.35 -20.33 7.50
N GLY A 183 23.13 -21.14 6.45
CA GLY A 183 22.36 -22.37 6.53
C GLY A 183 20.93 -22.13 7.01
N ARG A 184 20.36 -23.09 7.76
CA ARG A 184 19.05 -22.98 8.43
C ARG A 184 19.19 -22.60 9.92
N ALA A 185 20.16 -21.75 10.24
CA ALA A 185 20.37 -21.30 11.62
C ALA A 185 19.15 -20.53 12.13
N VAL A 186 18.81 -20.73 13.41
CA VAL A 186 17.72 -20.00 14.10
C VAL A 186 17.92 -18.49 14.04
N THR A 187 19.18 -18.05 14.08
CA THR A 187 19.56 -16.65 13.87
C THR A 187 20.31 -16.54 12.53
N PRO A 188 19.71 -15.92 11.50
CA PRO A 188 20.37 -15.75 10.21
C PRO A 188 21.71 -15.00 10.32
N GLY A 189 22.63 -15.21 9.39
CA GLY A 189 23.89 -14.47 9.34
C GLY A 189 23.70 -13.03 8.86
N LEU A 190 24.74 -12.20 9.01
CA LEU A 190 24.72 -10.79 8.58
C LEU A 190 24.33 -10.64 7.09
N GLY A 191 24.92 -11.46 6.22
CA GLY A 191 24.63 -11.42 4.78
C GLY A 191 23.18 -11.77 4.45
N SER A 192 22.59 -12.73 5.16
CA SER A 192 21.19 -13.12 4.98
C SER A 192 20.24 -11.99 5.38
N ARG A 193 20.47 -11.36 6.54
CA ARG A 193 19.70 -10.19 6.99
C ARG A 193 19.87 -8.97 6.06
N ALA A 194 21.08 -8.73 5.57
CA ALA A 194 21.33 -7.62 4.64
C ALA A 194 20.53 -7.75 3.34
N LEU A 195 20.31 -8.98 2.88
CA LEU A 195 19.58 -9.28 1.65
C LEU A 195 18.07 -9.50 1.85
N ALA A 196 17.59 -9.61 3.09
CA ALA A 196 16.17 -9.71 3.41
C ALA A 196 15.37 -8.54 2.81
N GLY A 197 15.92 -7.33 2.90
CA GLY A 197 15.31 -6.16 2.27
C GLY A 197 15.09 -6.30 0.76
N PHE A 198 15.96 -7.02 0.05
CA PHE A 198 15.80 -7.28 -1.38
C PHE A 198 14.73 -8.33 -1.65
N THR A 199 14.78 -9.48 -0.97
CA THR A 199 13.86 -10.61 -1.18
C THR A 199 12.43 -10.26 -0.80
N GLU A 200 12.26 -9.60 0.34
CA GLU A 200 10.94 -9.28 0.86
C GLU A 200 10.26 -8.16 0.08
N GLU A 201 10.98 -7.09 -0.27
CA GLU A 201 10.40 -6.01 -1.08
C GLU A 201 10.13 -6.49 -2.50
N SER A 202 10.92 -7.42 -3.04
CA SER A 202 10.60 -8.09 -4.32
C SER A 202 9.28 -8.84 -4.23
N SER A 203 9.08 -9.60 -3.15
CA SER A 203 7.86 -10.37 -2.89
C SER A 203 6.64 -9.45 -2.83
N LYS A 204 6.72 -8.37 -2.03
CA LYS A 204 5.63 -7.41 -1.86
C LYS A 204 5.31 -6.65 -3.15
N ILE A 205 6.32 -6.20 -3.88
CA ILE A 205 6.10 -5.47 -5.14
C ILE A 205 5.54 -6.35 -6.24
N LEU A 206 5.89 -7.64 -6.29
CA LEU A 206 5.23 -8.57 -7.19
C LEU A 206 3.71 -8.57 -6.96
N ILE A 207 3.27 -8.65 -5.70
CA ILE A 207 1.85 -8.59 -5.34
C ILE A 207 1.25 -7.22 -5.70
N VAL A 208 1.94 -6.11 -5.41
CA VAL A 208 1.50 -4.77 -5.83
C VAL A 208 1.26 -4.74 -7.33
N MET A 209 2.16 -5.31 -8.14
CA MET A 209 2.04 -5.31 -9.60
C MET A 209 0.93 -6.22 -10.10
N LEU A 210 0.64 -7.33 -9.42
CA LEU A 210 -0.51 -8.19 -9.72
C LEU A 210 -1.83 -7.43 -9.47
N PHE A 211 -1.97 -6.81 -8.30
CA PHE A 211 -3.13 -5.98 -7.96
C PHE A 211 -3.22 -4.72 -8.82
N ALA A 212 -2.09 -4.12 -9.21
CA ALA A 212 -2.07 -2.95 -10.07
C ALA A 212 -2.77 -3.21 -11.40
N ARG A 213 -2.72 -4.43 -11.96
CA ARG A 213 -3.37 -4.77 -13.24
C ARG A 213 -4.88 -4.58 -13.21
N THR A 214 -5.50 -4.70 -12.05
CA THR A 214 -6.94 -4.62 -11.88
C THR A 214 -7.43 -3.25 -11.40
N LEU A 215 -6.52 -2.36 -10.98
CA LEU A 215 -6.85 -1.00 -10.53
C LEU A 215 -7.42 -0.12 -11.66
N PRO A 216 -8.54 0.60 -11.41
CA PRO A 216 -9.06 1.59 -12.35
C PRO A 216 -8.22 2.88 -12.38
N VAL A 217 -7.57 3.22 -11.25
CA VAL A 217 -6.78 4.45 -11.10
C VAL A 217 -5.41 4.11 -10.50
N ARG A 218 -4.34 4.49 -11.21
CA ARG A 218 -2.95 4.28 -10.79
C ARG A 218 -2.28 5.64 -10.65
N ASN A 219 -2.17 6.13 -9.42
CA ASN A 219 -1.51 7.39 -9.11
C ASN A 219 -0.72 7.23 -7.80
N VAL A 220 0.01 8.28 -7.41
CA VAL A 220 0.80 8.30 -6.17
C VAL A 220 -0.01 7.81 -4.97
N ARG A 221 -1.25 8.31 -4.82
CA ARG A 221 -2.12 8.02 -3.70
C ARG A 221 -2.60 6.57 -3.69
N THR A 222 -3.05 6.03 -4.83
CA THR A 222 -3.47 4.63 -4.90
C THR A 222 -2.30 3.67 -4.72
N GLY A 223 -1.09 4.08 -5.13
CA GLY A 223 0.16 3.37 -4.84
C GLY A 223 0.47 3.33 -3.35
N LEU A 224 0.41 4.48 -2.65
CA LEU A 224 0.59 4.55 -1.20
C LEU A 224 -0.40 3.64 -0.45
N PHE A 225 -1.66 3.62 -0.89
CA PHE A 225 -2.70 2.83 -0.22
C PHE A 225 -2.56 1.33 -0.47
N LEU A 226 -2.35 0.91 -1.73
CA LEU A 226 -2.17 -0.49 -2.06
C LEU A 226 -0.86 -1.05 -1.45
N GLY A 227 0.26 -0.35 -1.65
CA GLY A 227 1.55 -0.77 -1.11
C GLY A 227 1.56 -0.79 0.41
N GLY A 228 0.93 0.20 1.06
CA GLY A 228 0.78 0.23 2.51
C GLY A 228 -0.03 -0.95 3.03
N ALA A 229 -1.18 -1.27 2.41
CA ALA A 229 -2.00 -2.41 2.84
C ALA A 229 -1.25 -3.75 2.72
N ILE A 230 -0.57 -3.98 1.60
CA ILE A 230 0.26 -5.18 1.39
C ILE A 230 1.39 -5.26 2.44
N GLY A 231 2.11 -4.16 2.67
CA GLY A 231 3.19 -4.12 3.65
C GLY A 231 2.70 -4.28 5.10
N PHE A 232 1.53 -3.76 5.45
CA PHE A 232 0.88 -4.03 6.74
C PHE A 232 0.58 -5.51 6.93
N GLY A 233 -0.04 -6.14 5.93
CA GLY A 233 -0.31 -7.57 5.98
C GLY A 233 0.94 -8.43 6.14
N PHE A 234 1.99 -8.09 5.39
CA PHE A 234 3.29 -8.73 5.50
C PHE A 234 3.86 -8.60 6.93
N SER A 235 3.85 -7.38 7.47
CA SER A 235 4.32 -7.09 8.82
C SER A 235 3.56 -7.85 9.90
N VAL A 236 2.26 -8.09 9.76
CA VAL A 236 1.47 -8.86 10.75
C VAL A 236 1.97 -10.31 10.85
N ILE A 237 2.20 -10.95 9.70
CA ILE A 237 2.66 -12.35 9.67
C ILE A 237 4.10 -12.47 10.14
N GLU A 238 4.94 -11.51 9.78
CA GLU A 238 6.30 -11.48 10.27
C GLU A 238 6.36 -11.19 11.78
N ASN A 239 5.53 -10.26 12.29
CA ASN A 239 5.38 -10.02 13.73
C ASN A 239 5.01 -11.33 14.46
N LEU A 240 4.10 -12.13 13.91
CA LEU A 240 3.74 -13.43 14.48
C LEU A 240 4.95 -14.35 14.64
N ASP A 241 5.82 -14.44 13.63
CA ASP A 241 7.03 -15.26 13.69
C ASP A 241 8.04 -14.74 14.72
N TYR A 242 8.24 -13.41 14.80
CA TYR A 242 9.08 -12.79 15.83
C TYR A 242 8.57 -13.07 17.24
N LEU A 243 7.26 -12.95 17.48
CA LEU A 243 6.65 -13.21 18.79
C LEU A 243 6.76 -14.68 19.19
N GLN A 244 6.53 -15.59 18.24
CA GLN A 244 6.69 -17.02 18.47
C GLN A 244 8.14 -17.38 18.78
N THR A 245 9.09 -16.82 18.04
CA THR A 245 10.53 -17.01 18.27
C THR A 245 10.96 -16.45 19.62
N ALA A 246 10.52 -15.24 19.99
CA ALA A 246 10.83 -14.61 21.27
C ALA A 246 10.31 -15.45 22.45
N TRP A 247 9.09 -15.97 22.35
CA TRP A 247 8.57 -16.90 23.34
C TRP A 247 9.42 -18.17 23.45
N ALA A 248 9.69 -18.82 22.31
CA ALA A 248 10.43 -20.08 22.28
C ALA A 248 11.84 -19.94 22.86
N LEU A 249 12.54 -18.84 22.56
CA LEU A 249 13.84 -18.53 23.14
C LEU A 249 13.76 -18.24 24.65
N GLY A 250 12.70 -17.57 25.11
CA GLY A 250 12.53 -17.26 26.52
C GLY A 250 12.05 -18.44 27.38
N LEU A 251 11.44 -19.48 26.80
CA LEU A 251 11.14 -20.72 27.52
C LEU A 251 12.41 -21.35 28.11
N GLY A 252 13.55 -21.26 27.41
CA GLY A 252 14.84 -21.76 27.89
C GLY A 252 15.41 -21.00 29.09
N HIS A 253 14.88 -19.81 29.40
CA HIS A 253 15.32 -18.96 30.50
C HIS A 253 14.19 -18.61 31.48
N HIS A 254 13.05 -19.34 31.42
CA HIS A 254 11.86 -19.07 32.23
C HIS A 254 11.31 -17.64 32.11
N ASN A 255 11.52 -16.98 30.97
CA ASN A 255 11.10 -15.60 30.72
C ASN A 255 10.40 -15.41 29.36
N GLY A 256 9.81 -16.48 28.80
CA GLY A 256 9.11 -16.48 27.50
C GLY A 256 8.09 -15.36 27.34
N LEU A 257 7.28 -15.14 28.38
CA LEU A 257 6.26 -14.09 28.41
C LEU A 257 6.87 -12.68 28.38
N GLN A 258 7.96 -12.46 29.12
CA GLN A 258 8.68 -11.20 29.11
C GLN A 258 9.29 -10.91 27.74
N MET A 259 9.98 -11.89 27.15
CA MET A 259 10.60 -11.75 25.83
C MET A 259 9.56 -11.48 24.74
N LEU A 260 8.46 -12.23 24.72
CA LEU A 260 7.32 -12.00 23.82
C LEU A 260 6.76 -10.57 23.98
N THR A 261 6.59 -10.12 25.23
CA THR A 261 6.03 -8.80 25.53
C THR A 261 6.92 -7.67 25.02
N ILE A 262 8.22 -7.75 25.29
CA ILE A 262 9.20 -6.76 24.82
C ILE A 262 9.19 -6.72 23.28
N THR A 263 9.26 -7.89 22.64
CA THR A 263 9.23 -7.98 21.17
C THR A 263 7.91 -7.44 20.58
N ALA A 264 6.75 -7.70 21.21
CA ALA A 264 5.48 -7.16 20.75
C ALA A 264 5.47 -5.62 20.78
N ILE A 265 5.92 -5.02 21.88
CA ILE A 265 5.97 -3.57 22.02
C ILE A 265 6.92 -2.97 20.97
N GLU A 266 8.12 -3.54 20.82
CA GLU A 266 9.10 -3.08 19.83
C GLU A 266 8.54 -3.15 18.40
N ARG A 267 7.95 -4.30 18.02
CA ARG A 267 7.41 -4.52 16.68
C ARG A 267 6.19 -3.65 16.38
N GLU A 268 5.31 -3.39 17.35
CA GLU A 268 4.12 -2.56 17.15
C GLU A 268 4.43 -1.05 17.11
N ILE A 269 5.48 -0.59 17.83
CA ILE A 269 5.94 0.80 17.78
C ILE A 269 6.69 1.09 16.47
N ILE A 270 7.59 0.19 16.07
CA ILE A 270 8.49 0.41 14.95
C ILE A 270 7.88 -0.06 13.61
N GLY A 271 7.17 -1.18 13.62
CA GLY A 271 6.64 -1.88 12.45
C GLY A 271 5.89 -1.01 11.44
N PRO A 272 5.04 -0.04 11.84
CA PRO A 272 4.33 0.83 10.90
C PRO A 272 5.24 1.63 9.98
N PHE A 273 6.45 1.91 10.45
CA PHE A 273 7.43 2.76 9.77
C PHE A 273 8.44 1.97 8.95
N ALA A 274 8.37 0.64 9.00
CA ALA A 274 9.20 -0.28 8.22
C ALA A 274 8.43 -0.78 6.97
N HIS A 275 8.17 -2.08 6.87
CA HIS A 275 7.58 -2.73 5.68
C HIS A 275 6.38 -1.97 5.06
N PRO A 276 5.38 -1.48 5.83
CA PRO A 276 4.25 -0.76 5.24
C PRO A 276 4.67 0.50 4.50
N MET A 277 5.59 1.28 5.05
CA MET A 277 6.05 2.53 4.43
C MET A 277 7.02 2.28 3.28
N TYR A 278 7.92 1.31 3.40
CA TYR A 278 8.83 0.89 2.34
C TYR A 278 8.06 0.50 1.08
N THR A 279 7.11 -0.43 1.21
CA THR A 279 6.30 -0.89 0.09
C THR A 279 5.34 0.20 -0.42
N ALA A 280 4.74 1.02 0.47
CA ALA A 280 3.90 2.14 0.06
C ALA A 280 4.65 3.16 -0.80
N LEU A 281 5.85 3.56 -0.38
CA LEU A 281 6.68 4.53 -1.09
C LEU A 281 7.13 3.99 -2.44
N LEU A 282 7.56 2.73 -2.49
CA LEU A 282 7.98 2.09 -3.73
C LEU A 282 6.81 1.95 -4.72
N ALA A 283 5.64 1.50 -4.26
CA ALA A 283 4.43 1.44 -5.07
C ALA A 283 4.02 2.83 -5.60
N ALA A 284 4.11 3.86 -4.76
CA ALA A 284 3.83 5.24 -5.14
C ALA A 284 4.79 5.74 -6.23
N VAL A 285 6.08 5.41 -6.14
CA VAL A 285 7.08 5.75 -7.17
C VAL A 285 6.77 5.03 -8.49
N ILE A 286 6.45 3.73 -8.44
CA ILE A 286 6.10 2.95 -9.63
C ILE A 286 4.89 3.60 -10.33
N PHE A 287 3.83 3.92 -9.59
CA PHE A 287 2.62 4.51 -10.17
C PHE A 287 2.84 5.95 -10.66
N ALA A 288 3.70 6.72 -10.00
CA ALA A 288 4.09 8.06 -10.45
C ALA A 288 4.95 8.07 -11.72
N SER A 289 5.58 6.94 -12.06
CA SER A 289 6.55 6.86 -13.14
C SER A 289 5.95 6.45 -14.50
N GLN A 290 4.64 6.22 -14.57
CA GLN A 290 3.98 5.62 -15.74
C GLN A 290 4.17 6.44 -17.03
N ASP A 291 4.07 7.77 -16.93
CA ASP A 291 4.19 8.69 -18.07
C ASP A 291 5.64 8.96 -18.51
N ARG A 292 6.64 8.36 -17.84
CA ARG A 292 8.05 8.54 -18.19
C ARG A 292 8.44 7.63 -19.37
N PRO A 293 9.39 8.06 -20.24
CA PRO A 293 9.98 7.19 -21.25
C PRO A 293 10.55 5.91 -20.65
N ALA A 294 10.48 4.78 -21.37
CA ALA A 294 10.77 3.45 -20.84
C ALA A 294 12.09 3.35 -20.06
N PHE A 295 13.18 3.87 -20.61
CA PHE A 295 14.49 3.86 -19.96
C PHE A 295 14.54 4.71 -18.67
N LYS A 296 13.92 5.89 -18.68
CA LYS A 296 13.86 6.76 -17.50
C LYS A 296 12.95 6.15 -16.42
N ARG A 297 11.85 5.52 -16.83
CA ARG A 297 10.95 4.77 -15.95
C ARG A 297 11.68 3.61 -15.27
N ALA A 298 12.38 2.79 -16.05
CA ALA A 298 13.16 1.66 -15.53
C ALA A 298 14.21 2.12 -14.51
N ARG A 299 15.03 3.13 -14.85
CA ARG A 299 16.03 3.68 -13.92
C ARG A 299 15.43 4.15 -12.59
N VAL A 300 14.27 4.81 -12.64
CA VAL A 300 13.62 5.34 -11.44
C VAL A 300 13.04 4.22 -10.57
N ILE A 301 12.40 3.23 -11.19
CA ILE A 301 11.85 2.07 -10.46
C ILE A 301 12.97 1.26 -9.83
N VAL A 302 14.02 0.94 -10.59
CA VAL A 302 15.17 0.17 -10.10
C VAL A 302 15.89 0.94 -8.99
N GLY A 303 16.15 2.24 -9.18
CA GLY A 303 16.79 3.07 -8.16
C GLY A 303 15.97 3.14 -6.87
N ALA A 304 14.65 3.31 -6.96
CA ALA A 304 13.77 3.32 -5.79
C ALA A 304 13.70 1.96 -5.08
N PHE A 305 13.63 0.87 -5.86
CA PHE A 305 13.66 -0.48 -5.31
C PHE A 305 14.97 -0.77 -4.58
N LEU A 306 16.12 -0.46 -5.19
CA LEU A 306 17.43 -0.67 -4.56
C LEU A 306 17.60 0.18 -3.30
N ALA A 307 17.13 1.43 -3.30
CA ALA A 307 17.17 2.28 -2.12
C ALA A 307 16.31 1.72 -0.98
N VAL A 308 15.08 1.29 -1.28
CA VAL A 308 14.18 0.69 -0.29
C VAL A 308 14.74 -0.63 0.24
N ALA A 309 15.24 -1.51 -0.63
CA ALA A 309 15.87 -2.76 -0.25
C ALA A 309 17.10 -2.54 0.64
N ALA A 310 17.92 -1.53 0.33
CA ALA A 310 19.09 -1.18 1.13
C ALA A 310 18.71 -0.61 2.51
N VAL A 311 17.73 0.30 2.57
CA VAL A 311 17.23 0.84 3.85
C VAL A 311 16.64 -0.27 4.73
N HIS A 312 15.90 -1.20 4.13
CA HIS A 312 15.33 -2.35 4.82
C HIS A 312 16.44 -3.30 5.31
N GLY A 313 17.37 -3.72 4.44
CA GLY A 313 18.50 -4.56 4.87
C GLY A 313 19.37 -3.91 5.95
N LEU A 314 19.56 -2.58 5.91
CA LEU A 314 20.24 -1.83 6.96
C LEU A 314 19.45 -1.84 8.27
N PHE A 315 18.13 -1.74 8.20
CA PHE A 315 17.26 -1.86 9.37
C PHE A 315 17.43 -3.22 10.06
N ASP A 316 17.43 -4.31 9.29
CA ASP A 316 17.55 -5.68 9.82
C ASP A 316 18.95 -6.01 10.35
N THR A 317 19.98 -5.37 9.79
CA THR A 317 21.37 -5.60 10.17
C THR A 317 21.87 -4.64 11.25
N ALA A 318 21.09 -3.62 11.62
CA ALA A 318 21.53 -2.54 12.50
C ALA A 318 22.15 -3.06 13.81
N ILE A 319 21.47 -3.95 14.53
CA ILE A 319 21.99 -4.53 15.78
C ILE A 319 23.28 -5.33 15.54
N SER A 320 23.34 -6.14 14.48
CA SER A 320 24.52 -6.98 14.18
C SER A 320 25.74 -6.13 13.83
N LEU A 321 25.57 -5.13 12.96
CA LEU A 321 26.64 -4.23 12.52
C LEU A 321 27.17 -3.40 13.69
N THR A 322 26.28 -2.76 14.44
CA THR A 322 26.66 -1.88 15.54
C THR A 322 27.30 -2.65 16.69
N THR A 323 26.82 -3.86 17.00
CA THR A 323 27.45 -4.74 18.01
C THR A 323 28.86 -5.15 17.59
N ALA A 324 29.09 -5.42 16.30
CA ALA A 324 30.42 -5.75 15.79
C ALA A 324 31.40 -4.56 15.88
N LEU A 325 30.90 -3.33 15.81
CA LEU A 325 31.72 -2.11 15.82
C LEU A 325 32.08 -1.64 17.23
N VAL A 326 31.14 -1.69 18.17
CA VAL A 326 31.29 -1.03 19.49
C VAL A 326 30.91 -1.92 20.68
N GLY A 327 30.85 -3.24 20.46
CA GLY A 327 30.47 -4.22 21.48
C GLY A 327 28.97 -4.22 21.79
N ARG A 328 28.51 -5.11 22.69
CA ARG A 328 27.06 -5.33 22.93
C ARG A 328 26.32 -4.09 23.42
N THR A 329 26.80 -3.47 24.50
CA THR A 329 26.11 -2.32 25.13
C THR A 329 26.14 -1.09 24.23
N GLY A 330 27.32 -0.75 23.69
CA GLY A 330 27.46 0.35 22.73
C GLY A 330 26.68 0.09 21.43
N GLY A 331 26.63 -1.16 20.99
CA GLY A 331 25.96 -1.60 19.79
C GLY A 331 24.45 -1.40 19.88
N ALA A 332 23.84 -1.83 20.98
CA ALA A 332 22.41 -1.62 21.22
C ALA A 332 22.02 -0.13 21.15
N LEU A 333 22.80 0.75 21.80
CA LEU A 333 22.55 2.20 21.77
C LEU A 333 22.71 2.79 20.36
N LEU A 334 23.75 2.37 19.64
CA LEU A 334 23.98 2.82 18.27
C LEU A 334 22.92 2.29 17.31
N ALA A 335 22.43 1.06 17.50
CA ALA A 335 21.32 0.51 16.71
C ALA A 335 20.04 1.30 16.89
N LEU A 336 19.70 1.71 18.13
CA LEU A 336 18.56 2.58 18.40
C LEU A 336 18.67 3.92 17.67
N LEU A 337 19.88 4.51 17.63
CA LEU A 337 20.13 5.73 16.86
C LEU A 337 19.94 5.50 15.35
N VAL A 338 20.50 4.42 14.81
CA VAL A 338 20.36 4.07 13.39
C VAL A 338 18.89 3.88 13.02
N TRP A 339 18.14 3.10 13.80
CA TRP A 339 16.70 2.95 13.58
C TRP A 339 15.98 4.29 13.66
N GLY A 340 16.24 5.12 14.68
CA GLY A 340 15.66 6.45 14.79
C GLY A 340 15.86 7.32 13.54
N ILE A 341 17.07 7.30 12.97
CA ILE A 341 17.40 8.02 11.72
C ILE A 341 16.63 7.45 10.53
N LEU A 342 16.60 6.12 10.37
CA LEU A 342 15.90 5.45 9.27
C LEU A 342 14.38 5.71 9.32
N LEU A 343 13.78 5.60 10.52
CA LEU A 343 12.37 5.92 10.72
C LEU A 343 12.08 7.39 10.40
N ALA A 344 12.88 8.32 10.94
CA ALA A 344 12.69 9.75 10.70
C ALA A 344 12.79 10.08 9.20
N GLY A 345 13.80 9.53 8.51
CA GLY A 345 13.97 9.69 7.06
C GLY A 345 12.77 9.17 6.29
N THR A 346 12.30 7.97 6.61
CA THR A 346 11.14 7.34 5.95
C THR A 346 9.86 8.15 6.18
N ILE A 347 9.65 8.67 7.39
CA ILE A 347 8.52 9.54 7.74
C ILE A 347 8.57 10.86 6.96
N VAL A 348 9.74 11.50 6.86
CA VAL A 348 9.92 12.74 6.11
C VAL A 348 9.63 12.54 4.62
N VAL A 349 10.16 11.46 4.03
CA VAL A 349 9.90 11.12 2.63
C VAL A 349 8.41 10.86 2.41
N TRP A 350 7.77 10.06 3.26
CA TRP A 350 6.34 9.79 3.17
C TRP A 350 5.48 11.05 3.32
N LYS A 351 5.76 11.92 4.31
CA LYS A 351 5.05 13.19 4.46
C LYS A 351 5.16 14.05 3.20
N THR A 352 6.34 14.11 2.61
CA THR A 352 6.60 14.86 1.38
C THR A 352 5.81 14.30 0.20
N VAL A 353 5.84 12.98 0.00
CA VAL A 353 5.09 12.29 -1.06
C VAL A 353 3.58 12.44 -0.86
N ALA A 354 3.09 12.27 0.37
CA ALA A 354 1.69 12.40 0.72
C ALA A 354 1.18 13.84 0.53
N ALA A 355 1.96 14.86 0.89
CA ALA A 355 1.59 16.27 0.67
C ALA A 355 1.45 16.60 -0.82
N ARG A 356 2.43 16.19 -1.64
CA ARG A 356 2.38 16.37 -3.10
C ARG A 356 1.17 15.68 -3.74
N SER A 357 0.76 14.52 -3.22
CA SER A 357 -0.41 13.80 -3.71
C SER A 357 -1.75 14.48 -3.42
N ARG A 358 -1.80 15.40 -2.44
CA ARG A 358 -2.99 16.18 -2.10
C ARG A 358 -3.10 17.42 -2.98
N LEU A 359 -1.99 18.15 -3.15
CA LEU A 359 -1.94 19.34 -3.99
C LEU A 359 -2.38 19.06 -5.43
N THR A 360 -1.98 17.92 -6.00
CA THR A 360 -2.43 17.51 -7.34
C THR A 360 -3.93 17.21 -7.41
N ALA A 361 -4.56 16.75 -6.33
CA ALA A 361 -6.00 16.52 -6.30
C ALA A 361 -6.77 17.85 -6.22
N ASP A 362 -6.31 18.76 -5.36
CA ASP A 362 -6.99 20.04 -5.11
C ASP A 362 -6.91 20.95 -6.35
N LEU A 363 -5.79 20.92 -7.10
CA LEU A 363 -5.65 21.66 -8.38
C LEU A 363 -6.57 21.12 -9.49
N VAL A 364 -6.84 19.82 -9.52
CA VAL A 364 -7.77 19.20 -10.48
C VAL A 364 -9.22 19.54 -10.15
N GLU A 365 -9.57 19.63 -8.86
CA GLU A 365 -10.91 20.04 -8.41
C GLU A 365 -11.17 21.55 -8.57
N ALA A 366 -10.13 22.39 -8.50
CA ALA A 366 -10.26 23.85 -8.66
C ALA A 366 -10.24 24.33 -10.13
N GLY A 367 -9.78 23.49 -11.06
CA GLY A 367 -9.61 23.84 -12.49
C GLY A 367 -10.65 23.22 -13.43
N GLY A 368 -11.67 22.54 -12.90
CA GLY A 368 -12.82 22.01 -13.65
C GLY A 368 -14.11 22.57 -13.07
#